data_AF-A0A0Q6EU94-F1
#
_entry.id   AF-A0A0Q6EU94-F1
#
_cell.length_a   1.000
_cell.length_b   1.000
_cell.length_c   1.000
_cell.angle_alpha   90.00
_cell.angle_beta   90.00
_cell.angle_gamma   90.00
#
_symmetry.space_group_name_H-M   'P 1'
#
loop_
_entity.id
_entity.type
_entity.pdbx_description
1 polymer ?
#
loop_
_entity_poly.entity_id
_entity_poly.type
_entity_poly.pdbx_seq_one_letter_code
_entity_poly.pdbx_strand_id
1 'polypeptide(L)'
;MNEHDEMLRDRIYEAAIIPELWPESCDLISAEVGAFSTALMSISSNGSFRAVCSPVIAEPLAEFLRTDLPSQNVRMERHMATGEAVFMRDVDLMTIDELEVDPIYTAFLRPRGLGWTSGAFFQEPAGSTLMFDLLRRHDLGPFTPSDIDRLNRLKSDLARASFMTTRLAFQEAKTVTQTLASLGLPSAVLGEGGRCLAMNQELEALAPRIRTGWGDRLHLQNADANKLLQAMVQRLKPGATPEVLSIPVAAGDGTPPLVIQLVPVRRNARDVFSAAITVMIVTTVGTFGPPDMRVLSGLFDLTRAEARVARELASGRSAEETAKALGLSLNTVKTHTKAIFRKTGVHRHGELVALLVGLVLRSR
;
A
#
# COMPACT_ATOMS: atom_id res chain seq x y z
N MET A 1 35.61 17.55 1.68
CA MET A 1 34.14 17.47 1.64
C MET A 1 33.66 18.68 2.41
N ASN A 2 32.81 19.51 1.82
CA ASN A 2 32.38 20.75 2.46
C ASN A 2 31.37 20.43 3.58
N GLU A 3 31.33 21.19 4.66
CA GLU A 3 30.41 20.97 5.80
C GLU A 3 28.94 20.97 5.33
N HIS A 4 28.64 21.74 4.29
CA HIS A 4 27.34 21.74 3.59
C HIS A 4 26.98 20.40 2.93
N ASP A 5 27.97 19.73 2.29
CA ASP A 5 27.75 18.45 1.61
C ASP A 5 27.41 17.34 2.64
N GLU A 6 28.05 17.38 3.81
CA GLU A 6 27.80 16.43 4.89
C GLU A 6 26.41 16.62 5.48
N MET A 7 26.00 17.85 5.74
CA MET A 7 24.63 18.14 6.21
C MET A 7 23.57 17.67 5.23
N LEU A 8 23.74 17.93 3.93
CA LEU A 8 22.79 17.50 2.90
C LEU A 8 22.67 15.98 2.84
N ARG A 9 23.81 15.28 2.90
CA ARG A 9 23.85 13.81 2.93
C ARG A 9 23.14 13.26 4.17
N ASP A 10 23.39 13.83 5.34
CA ASP A 10 22.77 13.39 6.58
C ASP A 10 21.24 13.58 6.52
N ARG A 11 20.76 14.68 5.95
CA ARG A 11 19.32 14.91 5.69
C ARG A 11 18.72 13.89 4.73
N ILE A 12 19.43 13.53 3.65
CA ILE A 12 18.99 12.47 2.72
C ILE A 12 18.82 11.13 3.46
N TYR A 13 19.77 10.77 4.33
CA TYR A 13 19.68 9.54 5.11
C TYR A 13 18.60 9.59 6.20
N GLU A 14 18.42 10.74 6.85
CA GLU A 14 17.36 10.94 7.83
C GLU A 14 15.98 10.80 7.18
N ALA A 15 15.78 11.42 6.01
CA ALA A 15 14.54 11.31 5.24
C ALA A 15 14.26 9.89 4.73
N ALA A 16 15.30 9.08 4.50
CA ALA A 16 15.14 7.66 4.18
C ALA A 16 14.47 6.88 5.33
N ILE A 17 14.71 7.28 6.58
CA ILE A 17 14.14 6.65 7.78
C ILE A 17 12.83 7.32 8.19
N ILE A 18 12.73 8.64 8.01
CA ILE A 18 11.59 9.48 8.39
C ILE A 18 11.02 10.13 7.12
N PRO A 19 10.09 9.47 6.41
CA PRO A 19 9.61 9.94 5.11
C PRO A 19 9.00 11.35 5.12
N GLU A 20 8.57 11.82 6.28
CA GLU A 20 8.02 13.15 6.49
C GLU A 20 8.99 14.28 6.12
N LEU A 21 10.30 14.00 6.15
CA LEU A 21 11.38 14.95 5.88
C LEU A 21 11.75 15.07 4.39
N TRP A 22 11.19 14.21 3.52
CA TRP A 22 11.48 14.27 2.09
C TRP A 22 11.14 15.62 1.42
N PRO A 23 10.00 16.27 1.71
CA PRO A 23 9.70 17.58 1.11
C PRO A 23 10.76 18.65 1.39
N GLU A 24 11.24 18.73 2.64
CA GLU A 24 12.33 19.65 3.03
C GLU A 24 13.66 19.23 2.40
N SER A 25 13.94 17.92 2.35
CA SER A 25 15.14 17.40 1.69
C SER A 25 15.17 17.70 0.19
N CYS A 26 14.01 17.67 -0.49
CA CYS A 26 13.89 18.09 -1.88
C CYS A 26 14.25 19.56 -2.10
N ASP A 27 13.84 20.45 -1.18
CA ASP A 27 14.22 21.86 -1.23
C ASP A 27 15.72 22.04 -1.06
N LEU A 28 16.34 21.34 -0.08
CA LEU A 28 17.79 21.38 0.12
C LEU A 28 18.57 20.87 -1.10
N ILE A 29 18.13 19.77 -1.71
CA ILE A 29 18.73 19.24 -2.95
C ILE A 29 18.61 20.27 -4.08
N SER A 30 17.46 20.95 -4.21
CA SER A 30 17.27 21.95 -5.26
C SER A 30 18.18 23.18 -5.07
N ALA A 31 18.39 23.58 -3.82
CA ALA A 31 19.23 24.73 -3.47
C ALA A 31 20.71 24.53 -3.84
N GLU A 32 21.23 23.30 -3.77
CA GLU A 32 22.63 22.95 -4.09
C GLU A 32 23.04 23.36 -5.51
N VAL A 33 22.09 23.37 -6.46
CA VAL A 33 22.34 23.71 -7.87
C VAL A 33 21.51 24.90 -8.37
N GLY A 34 20.86 25.62 -7.46
CA GLY A 34 19.97 26.73 -7.82
C GLY A 34 18.82 26.29 -8.74
N ALA A 35 18.30 25.08 -8.52
CA ALA A 35 17.06 24.61 -9.12
C ALA A 35 15.86 25.26 -8.41
N PHE A 36 14.73 25.32 -9.11
CA PHE A 36 13.46 25.79 -8.57
C PHE A 36 12.82 24.76 -7.64
N SER A 37 12.93 23.47 -7.97
CA SER A 37 12.38 22.38 -7.17
C SER A 37 13.07 21.06 -7.49
N THR A 38 12.93 20.11 -6.57
CA THR A 38 13.24 18.69 -6.79
C THR A 38 11.98 17.85 -6.59
N ALA A 39 11.81 16.82 -7.41
CA ALA A 39 10.85 15.75 -7.21
C ALA A 39 11.57 14.40 -7.22
N LEU A 40 11.21 13.55 -6.28
CA LEU A 40 11.56 12.14 -6.23
C LEU A 40 10.31 11.34 -6.54
N MET A 41 10.42 10.47 -7.53
CA MET A 41 9.32 9.69 -8.08
C MET A 41 9.68 8.20 -8.11
N SER A 42 8.69 7.36 -7.89
CA SER A 42 8.81 5.91 -8.04
C SER A 42 7.74 5.43 -9.02
N ILE A 43 8.17 4.70 -10.04
CA ILE A 43 7.33 4.09 -11.05
C ILE A 43 7.46 2.58 -10.89
N SER A 44 6.37 1.91 -10.54
CA SER A 44 6.37 0.45 -10.43
C SER A 44 6.25 -0.21 -11.79
N SER A 45 6.60 -1.50 -11.87
CA SER A 45 6.44 -2.31 -13.09
C SER A 45 5.00 -2.46 -13.59
N ASN A 46 3.99 -2.15 -12.75
CA ASN A 46 2.59 -2.15 -13.16
C ASN A 46 2.08 -0.76 -13.60
N GLY A 47 2.97 0.24 -13.63
CA GLY A 47 2.64 1.61 -14.00
C GLY A 47 2.10 2.47 -12.85
N SER A 48 2.08 1.98 -11.60
CA SER A 48 1.75 2.85 -10.46
C SER A 48 2.85 3.87 -10.24
N PHE A 49 2.42 5.05 -9.83
CA PHE A 49 3.27 6.21 -9.70
C PHE A 49 3.13 6.80 -8.29
N ARG A 50 4.27 7.11 -7.66
CA ARG A 50 4.34 7.85 -6.38
C ARG A 50 5.36 8.96 -6.51
N ALA A 51 5.12 10.07 -5.82
CA ALA A 51 6.05 11.18 -5.79
C ALA A 51 6.07 11.89 -4.44
N VAL A 52 7.23 12.42 -4.10
CA VAL A 52 7.43 13.47 -3.12
C VAL A 52 8.25 14.56 -3.78
N CYS A 53 7.99 15.81 -3.40
CA CYS A 53 8.66 16.94 -4.03
C CYS A 53 8.75 18.12 -3.06
N SER A 54 9.53 19.10 -3.47
CA SER A 54 9.51 20.44 -2.91
C SER A 54 8.07 20.97 -2.76
N PRO A 55 7.68 21.56 -1.62
CA PRO A 55 6.33 22.08 -1.40
C PRO A 55 5.85 23.04 -2.49
N VAL A 56 6.76 23.83 -3.08
CA VAL A 56 6.47 24.82 -4.12
C VAL A 56 5.88 24.22 -5.40
N ILE A 57 6.17 22.94 -5.70
CA ILE A 57 5.69 22.25 -6.91
C ILE A 57 4.63 21.18 -6.60
N ALA A 58 4.24 20.99 -5.33
CA ALA A 58 3.38 19.88 -4.92
C ALA A 58 2.00 19.88 -5.61
N GLU A 59 1.32 21.02 -5.65
CA GLU A 59 0.01 21.13 -6.32
C GLU A 59 0.14 21.04 -7.85
N PRO A 60 1.04 21.79 -8.53
CA PRO A 60 1.29 21.62 -9.96
C PRO A 60 1.66 20.19 -10.36
N LEU A 61 2.50 19.51 -9.57
CA LEU A 61 2.86 18.12 -9.84
C LEU A 61 1.64 17.21 -9.70
N ALA A 62 0.80 17.39 -8.68
CA ALA A 62 -0.43 16.62 -8.53
C ALA A 62 -1.41 16.83 -9.69
N GLU A 63 -1.47 18.02 -10.30
CA GLU A 63 -2.22 18.27 -11.54
C GLU A 63 -1.61 17.52 -12.73
N PHE A 64 -0.30 17.64 -12.93
CA PHE A 64 0.45 16.98 -14.01
C PHE A 64 0.21 15.48 -14.03
N LEU A 65 0.24 14.83 -12.86
CA LEU A 65 0.08 13.39 -12.70
C LEU A 65 -1.35 12.89 -12.98
N ARG A 66 -2.35 13.77 -13.07
CA ARG A 66 -3.72 13.41 -13.46
C ARG A 66 -3.95 13.48 -14.98
N THR A 67 -2.95 13.94 -15.74
CA THR A 67 -3.01 14.05 -17.19
C THR A 67 -2.34 12.85 -17.88
N ASP A 68 -2.44 12.77 -19.20
CA ASP A 68 -1.70 11.81 -20.03
C ASP A 68 -0.28 12.28 -20.38
N LEU A 69 0.19 13.42 -19.86
CA LEU A 69 1.53 13.93 -20.16
C LEU A 69 2.67 13.04 -19.61
N PRO A 70 2.58 12.42 -18.40
CA PRO A 70 3.66 11.56 -17.90
C PRO A 70 3.98 10.38 -18.81
N SER A 71 2.97 9.79 -19.47
CA SER A 71 3.17 8.66 -20.39
C SER A 71 3.79 9.06 -21.73
N GLN A 72 3.81 10.36 -22.04
CA GLN A 72 4.43 10.93 -23.24
C GLN A 72 5.88 11.37 -23.00
N ASN A 73 6.43 11.15 -21.79
CA ASN A 73 7.76 11.61 -21.43
C ASN A 73 8.88 10.78 -22.10
N VAL A 74 9.35 11.22 -23.26
CA VAL A 74 10.42 10.57 -24.02
C VAL A 74 11.79 10.61 -23.31
N ARG A 75 12.00 11.54 -22.36
CA ARG A 75 13.28 11.71 -21.66
C ARG A 75 13.66 10.47 -20.84
N MET A 76 12.68 9.81 -20.23
CA MET A 76 12.93 8.59 -19.46
C MET A 76 13.47 7.47 -20.35
N GLU A 77 12.82 7.21 -21.49
CA GLU A 77 13.25 6.17 -22.43
C GLU A 77 14.65 6.47 -22.99
N ARG A 78 14.89 7.71 -23.43
CA ARG A 78 16.19 8.14 -23.97
C ARG A 78 17.30 8.04 -22.93
N HIS A 79 17.04 8.45 -21.69
CA HIS A 79 17.99 8.32 -20.59
C HIS A 79 18.33 6.86 -20.31
N MET A 80 17.31 5.99 -20.17
CA MET A 80 17.52 4.56 -19.95
C MET A 80 18.31 3.89 -21.09
N ALA A 81 18.15 4.33 -22.34
CA ALA A 81 18.88 3.83 -23.49
C ALA A 81 20.39 4.16 -23.45
N THR A 82 20.81 5.16 -22.67
CA THR A 82 22.24 5.45 -22.46
C THR A 82 22.93 4.40 -21.57
N GLY A 83 22.17 3.71 -20.73
CA GLY A 83 22.69 2.79 -19.72
C GLY A 83 23.38 3.47 -18.53
N GLU A 84 23.42 4.81 -18.48
CA GLU A 84 24.07 5.55 -17.41
C GLU A 84 23.09 5.88 -16.28
N ALA A 85 23.42 5.51 -15.04
CA ALA A 85 22.61 5.87 -13.87
C ALA A 85 23.02 7.24 -13.30
N VAL A 86 23.18 8.28 -14.10
CA VAL A 86 23.67 9.62 -13.70
C VAL A 86 22.63 10.71 -13.93
N PHE A 87 22.81 11.86 -13.28
CA PHE A 87 22.05 13.05 -13.64
C PHE A 87 22.45 13.49 -15.05
N MET A 88 21.44 13.63 -15.91
CA MET A 88 21.59 14.17 -17.26
C MET A 88 20.66 15.37 -17.43
N ARG A 89 21.00 16.25 -18.35
CA ARG A 89 20.16 17.40 -18.70
C ARG A 89 19.20 17.00 -19.80
N ASP A 90 18.05 17.65 -19.86
CA ASP A 90 17.16 17.57 -21.01
C ASP A 90 17.85 17.88 -22.34
N VAL A 91 18.72 18.90 -22.37
CA VAL A 91 19.50 19.29 -23.56
C VAL A 91 20.56 18.26 -23.99
N ASP A 92 20.89 17.29 -23.14
CA ASP A 92 21.75 16.15 -23.50
C ASP A 92 20.93 15.00 -24.12
N LEU A 93 19.62 14.99 -23.90
CA LEU A 93 18.70 13.94 -24.33
C LEU A 93 17.83 14.37 -25.51
N MET A 94 17.61 15.67 -25.68
CA MET A 94 16.72 16.26 -26.68
C MET A 94 17.35 17.53 -27.26
N THR A 95 17.10 17.78 -28.54
CA THR A 95 17.51 19.05 -29.17
C THR A 95 16.60 20.19 -28.69
N ILE A 96 17.05 21.45 -28.82
CA ILE A 96 16.22 22.61 -28.45
C ILE A 96 14.91 22.64 -29.26
N ASP A 97 14.97 22.31 -30.55
CA ASP A 97 13.76 22.26 -31.40
C ASP A 97 12.76 21.20 -30.92
N GLU A 98 13.26 20.05 -30.44
CA GLU A 98 12.40 19.02 -29.83
C GLU A 98 11.77 19.52 -28.53
N LEU A 99 12.53 20.22 -27.68
CA LEU A 99 12.03 20.77 -26.40
C LEU A 99 10.94 21.83 -26.61
N GLU A 100 11.04 22.67 -27.64
CA GLU A 100 10.07 23.74 -27.89
C GLU A 100 8.70 23.23 -28.36
N VAL A 101 8.64 22.03 -28.93
CA VAL A 101 7.37 21.40 -29.36
C VAL A 101 6.91 20.29 -28.41
N ASP A 102 7.70 19.95 -27.40
CA ASP A 102 7.38 18.86 -26.47
C ASP A 102 6.12 19.20 -25.64
N PRO A 103 5.14 18.26 -25.52
CA PRO A 103 3.91 18.50 -24.77
C PRO A 103 4.12 18.83 -23.29
N ILE A 104 5.11 18.24 -22.63
CA ILE A 104 5.41 18.53 -21.22
C ILE A 104 5.96 19.96 -21.10
N TYR A 105 6.82 20.37 -22.02
CA TYR A 105 7.38 21.72 -22.00
C TYR A 105 6.32 22.77 -22.30
N THR A 106 5.58 22.59 -23.39
CA THR A 106 4.59 23.57 -23.88
C THR A 106 3.35 23.66 -22.98
N ALA A 107 2.83 22.53 -22.49
CA ALA A 107 1.58 22.52 -21.72
C ALA A 107 1.80 22.64 -20.19
N PHE A 108 2.95 22.20 -19.67
CA PHE A 108 3.18 22.16 -18.22
C PHE A 108 4.28 23.11 -17.74
N LEU A 109 5.50 23.03 -18.30
CA LEU A 109 6.66 23.76 -17.77
C LEU A 109 6.67 25.25 -18.16
N ARG A 110 6.62 25.57 -19.47
CA ARG A 110 6.73 26.94 -20.00
C ARG A 110 5.68 27.90 -19.43
N PRO A 111 4.38 27.52 -19.32
CA PRO A 111 3.36 28.40 -18.73
C PRO A 111 3.63 28.77 -17.26
N ARG A 112 4.46 28.00 -16.56
CA ARG A 112 4.84 28.21 -15.16
C ARG A 112 6.21 28.89 -15.00
N GLY A 113 6.79 29.38 -16.11
CA GLY A 113 8.14 29.98 -16.13
C GLY A 113 9.27 28.97 -15.97
N LEU A 114 8.97 27.66 -16.08
CA LEU A 114 9.94 26.58 -16.00
C LEU A 114 10.48 26.23 -17.39
N GLY A 115 11.76 25.88 -17.38
CA GLY A 115 12.62 25.97 -18.55
C GLY A 115 13.33 24.69 -18.88
N TRP A 116 13.92 24.14 -17.83
CA TRP A 116 15.04 23.23 -17.96
C TRP A 116 14.93 22.20 -16.86
N THR A 117 15.35 20.99 -17.17
CA THR A 117 15.28 19.86 -16.25
C THR A 117 16.58 19.10 -16.22
N SER A 118 16.86 18.50 -15.08
CA SER A 118 17.88 17.48 -14.97
C SER A 118 17.34 16.35 -14.11
N GLY A 119 17.57 15.12 -14.55
CA GLY A 119 17.10 13.97 -13.81
C GLY A 119 18.03 12.77 -13.91
N ALA A 120 17.84 11.87 -12.95
CA ALA A 120 18.53 10.60 -12.88
C ALA A 120 17.51 9.48 -12.65
N PHE A 121 17.70 8.36 -13.34
CA PHE A 121 16.87 7.18 -13.23
C PHE A 121 17.67 6.01 -12.66
N PHE A 122 17.07 5.30 -11.70
CA PHE A 122 17.67 4.14 -11.04
C PHE A 122 16.70 2.98 -11.08
N GLN A 123 17.15 1.84 -11.60
CA GLN A 123 16.38 0.60 -11.46
C GLN A 123 16.65 -0.02 -10.10
N GLU A 124 15.57 -0.29 -9.38
CA GLU A 124 15.59 -1.06 -8.16
C GLU A 124 15.51 -2.56 -8.46
N PRO A 125 16.23 -3.43 -7.73
CA PRO A 125 16.12 -4.89 -7.86
C PRO A 125 14.70 -5.43 -7.68
N ALA A 126 13.82 -4.70 -6.99
CA ALA A 126 12.42 -5.04 -6.82
C ALA A 126 11.56 -4.83 -8.09
N GLY A 127 12.12 -4.20 -9.13
CA GLY A 127 11.48 -3.95 -10.42
C GLY A 127 10.86 -2.55 -10.58
N SER A 128 11.01 -1.67 -9.58
CA SER A 128 10.63 -0.25 -9.64
C SER A 128 11.71 0.57 -10.34
N THR A 129 11.32 1.62 -11.03
CA THR A 129 12.22 2.70 -11.47
C THR A 129 12.05 3.89 -10.56
N LEU A 130 13.13 4.31 -9.92
CA LEU A 130 13.21 5.54 -9.16
C LEU A 130 13.72 6.65 -10.08
N MET A 131 13.13 7.83 -9.95
CA MET A 131 13.46 9.00 -10.73
C MET A 131 13.66 10.19 -9.79
N PHE A 132 14.75 10.91 -9.97
CA PHE A 132 14.97 12.23 -9.41
C PHE A 132 14.85 13.22 -10.55
N ASP A 133 14.06 14.27 -10.38
CA ASP A 133 13.84 15.32 -11.37
C ASP A 133 13.99 16.68 -10.72
N LEU A 134 14.83 17.53 -11.29
CA LEU A 134 15.04 18.89 -10.85
C LEU A 134 14.51 19.81 -11.93
N LEU A 135 13.71 20.79 -11.53
CA LEU A 135 13.17 21.81 -12.42
C LEU A 135 13.93 23.12 -12.22
N ARG A 136 14.25 23.81 -13.30
CA ARG A 136 14.89 25.14 -13.29
C ARG A 136 14.09 26.12 -14.13
N ARG A 137 14.11 27.38 -13.70
CA ARG A 137 13.42 28.47 -14.39
C ARG A 137 14.00 28.71 -15.78
N HIS A 138 13.14 29.09 -16.73
CA HIS A 138 13.52 29.31 -18.12
C HIS A 138 14.52 30.44 -18.31
N ASP A 139 14.36 31.53 -17.57
CA ASP A 139 15.21 32.73 -17.63
C ASP A 139 16.64 32.51 -17.14
N LEU A 140 16.92 31.42 -16.43
CA LEU A 140 18.26 31.11 -15.91
C LEU A 140 19.10 30.24 -16.86
N GLY A 141 18.53 29.79 -17.99
CA GLY A 141 19.20 28.87 -18.90
C GLY A 141 19.33 27.43 -18.36
N PRO A 142 19.84 26.49 -19.18
CA PRO A 142 19.95 25.08 -18.81
C PRO A 142 20.93 24.85 -17.65
N PHE A 143 20.86 23.66 -17.04
CA PHE A 143 21.87 23.24 -16.07
C PHE A 143 23.27 23.21 -16.69
N THR A 144 24.26 23.69 -15.94
CA THR A 144 25.66 23.69 -16.40
C THR A 144 26.31 22.34 -16.12
N PRO A 145 27.41 21.97 -16.81
CA PRO A 145 28.17 20.76 -16.47
C PRO A 145 28.62 20.74 -15.00
N SER A 146 28.99 21.90 -14.45
CA SER A 146 29.35 22.01 -13.03
C SER A 146 28.18 21.71 -12.10
N ASP A 147 26.95 22.08 -12.45
CA ASP A 147 25.74 21.74 -11.68
C ASP A 147 25.53 20.23 -11.66
N ILE A 148 25.66 19.58 -12.83
CA ILE A 148 25.54 18.12 -12.99
C ILE A 148 26.60 17.38 -12.17
N ASP A 149 27.83 17.89 -12.14
CA ASP A 149 28.89 17.32 -11.30
C ASP A 149 28.56 17.40 -9.81
N ARG A 150 27.82 18.42 -9.33
CA ARG A 150 27.36 18.45 -7.93
C ARG A 150 26.28 17.42 -7.66
N LEU A 151 25.27 17.33 -8.53
CA LEU A 151 24.20 16.34 -8.39
C LEU A 151 24.74 14.91 -8.42
N ASN A 152 25.71 14.64 -9.30
CA ASN A 152 26.33 13.33 -9.41
C ASN A 152 27.18 12.94 -8.19
N ARG A 153 27.60 13.89 -7.33
CA ARG A 153 28.19 13.54 -6.01
C ARG A 153 27.15 12.94 -5.07
N LEU A 154 25.91 13.43 -5.09
CA LEU A 154 24.81 12.96 -4.24
C LEU A 154 24.19 11.64 -4.71
N LYS A 155 24.41 11.26 -5.97
CA LYS A 155 23.89 10.03 -6.59
C LYS A 155 24.02 8.80 -5.68
N SER A 156 25.21 8.57 -5.13
CA SER A 156 25.48 7.37 -4.33
C SER A 156 24.73 7.37 -3.00
N ASP A 157 24.50 8.55 -2.43
CA ASP A 157 23.74 8.74 -1.20
C ASP A 157 22.25 8.54 -1.46
N LEU A 158 21.73 9.14 -2.53
CA LEU A 158 20.34 8.98 -2.97
C LEU A 158 19.99 7.53 -3.29
N ALA A 159 20.86 6.81 -4.00
CA ALA A 159 20.67 5.40 -4.27
C ALA A 159 20.69 4.59 -2.97
N ARG A 160 21.66 4.83 -2.08
CA ARG A 160 21.75 4.13 -0.78
C ARG A 160 20.54 4.40 0.12
N ALA A 161 20.09 5.64 0.21
CA ALA A 161 18.88 6.03 0.93
C ALA A 161 17.66 5.25 0.42
N SER A 162 17.48 5.21 -0.90
CA SER A 162 16.42 4.41 -1.54
C SER A 162 16.47 2.93 -1.14
N PHE A 163 17.65 2.31 -1.23
CA PHE A 163 17.85 0.91 -0.82
C PHE A 163 17.58 0.67 0.67
N MET A 164 17.94 1.61 1.54
CA MET A 164 17.67 1.51 2.97
C MET A 164 16.17 1.48 3.25
N THR A 165 15.39 2.36 2.63
CA THR A 165 13.95 2.42 2.83
C THR A 165 13.24 1.14 2.38
N THR A 166 13.57 0.60 1.20
CA THR A 166 13.03 -0.69 0.75
C THR A 166 13.37 -1.82 1.72
N ARG A 167 14.62 -1.87 2.19
CA ARG A 167 15.06 -2.93 3.12
C ARG A 167 14.37 -2.82 4.47
N LEU A 168 14.14 -1.62 4.98
CA LEU A 168 13.36 -1.38 6.20
C LEU A 168 11.92 -1.85 6.02
N ALA A 169 11.28 -1.50 4.91
CA ALA A 169 9.92 -1.96 4.60
C ALA A 169 9.80 -3.49 4.58
N PHE A 170 10.81 -4.19 4.04
CA PHE A 170 10.87 -5.66 4.05
C PHE A 170 11.03 -6.22 5.47
N GLN A 171 11.86 -5.61 6.33
CA GLN A 171 12.01 -6.04 7.72
C GLN A 171 10.74 -5.81 8.55
N GLU A 172 10.04 -4.70 8.31
CA GLU A 172 8.75 -4.43 8.95
C GLU A 172 7.69 -5.45 8.52
N ALA A 173 7.63 -5.77 7.22
CA ALA A 173 6.75 -6.81 6.70
C ALA A 173 7.00 -8.16 7.41
N LYS A 174 8.26 -8.53 7.60
CA LYS A 174 8.65 -9.74 8.35
C LYS A 174 8.26 -9.66 9.83
N THR A 175 8.41 -8.50 10.46
CA THR A 175 8.03 -8.29 11.86
C THR A 175 6.52 -8.45 12.05
N VAL A 176 5.71 -7.96 11.11
CA VAL A 176 4.25 -8.15 11.12
C VAL A 176 3.89 -9.63 11.05
N THR A 177 4.46 -10.40 10.11
CA THR A 177 4.15 -11.83 9.99
C THR A 177 4.64 -12.63 11.20
N GLN A 178 5.78 -12.28 11.79
CA GLN A 178 6.29 -12.89 13.03
C GLN A 178 5.39 -12.61 14.23
N THR A 179 4.86 -11.39 14.35
CA THR A 179 3.92 -11.02 15.41
C THR A 179 2.63 -11.84 15.29
N LEU A 180 2.09 -11.99 14.08
CA LEU A 180 0.91 -12.82 13.83
C LEU A 180 1.19 -14.32 14.04
N ALA A 181 2.39 -14.79 13.70
CA ALA A 181 2.83 -16.16 14.00
C ALA A 181 2.84 -16.44 15.51
N SER A 182 3.25 -15.47 16.34
CA SER A 182 3.19 -15.62 17.81
C SER A 182 1.76 -15.81 18.36
N LEU A 183 0.74 -15.42 17.59
CA LEU A 183 -0.68 -15.63 17.87
C LEU A 183 -1.24 -16.90 17.21
N GLY A 184 -0.41 -17.66 16.49
CA GLY A 184 -0.81 -18.84 15.72
C GLY A 184 -1.68 -18.51 14.51
N LEU A 185 -1.62 -17.27 14.00
CA LEU A 185 -2.42 -16.83 12.85
C LEU A 185 -1.63 -17.00 11.54
N PRO A 186 -2.09 -17.84 10.59
CA PRO A 186 -1.53 -17.88 9.24
C PRO A 186 -1.62 -16.51 8.55
N SER A 187 -0.49 -15.96 8.13
CA SER A 187 -0.43 -14.62 7.57
C SER A 187 0.65 -14.40 6.51
N ALA A 188 0.38 -13.43 5.62
CA ALA A 188 1.35 -12.87 4.69
C ALA A 188 1.20 -11.35 4.61
N VAL A 189 2.29 -10.68 4.29
CA VAL A 189 2.29 -9.26 3.89
C VAL A 189 2.45 -9.19 2.38
N LEU A 190 1.45 -8.61 1.74
CA LEU A 190 1.40 -8.39 0.31
C LEU A 190 1.82 -6.96 0.00
N GLY A 191 2.78 -6.83 -0.89
CA GLY A 191 3.14 -5.57 -1.50
C GLY A 191 2.30 -5.29 -2.74
N GLU A 192 2.83 -4.42 -3.57
CA GLU A 192 2.20 -3.99 -4.80
C GLU A 192 1.92 -5.15 -5.77
N GLY A 193 0.75 -5.11 -6.42
CA GLY A 193 0.32 -6.14 -7.38
C GLY A 193 0.11 -7.53 -6.78
N GLY A 194 0.05 -7.64 -5.44
CA GLY A 194 -0.13 -8.92 -4.72
C GLY A 194 1.14 -9.74 -4.57
N ARG A 195 2.32 -9.12 -4.76
CA ARG A 195 3.60 -9.76 -4.48
C ARG A 195 3.71 -10.06 -2.98
N CYS A 196 4.00 -11.30 -2.61
CA CYS A 196 4.25 -11.67 -1.23
C CYS A 196 5.62 -11.15 -0.80
N LEU A 197 5.64 -10.17 0.12
CA LEU A 197 6.87 -9.62 0.69
C LEU A 197 7.36 -10.48 1.87
N ALA A 198 6.43 -10.97 2.69
CA ALA A 198 6.73 -11.87 3.80
C ALA A 198 5.57 -12.81 4.04
N MET A 199 5.87 -14.01 4.52
CA MET A 199 4.90 -15.05 4.87
C MET A 199 5.40 -15.79 6.11
N ASN A 200 4.50 -16.21 7.00
CA ASN A 200 4.86 -17.05 8.15
C ASN A 200 4.67 -18.53 7.88
N GLN A 201 5.26 -19.36 8.76
CA GLN A 201 5.25 -20.82 8.63
C GLN A 201 3.84 -21.40 8.73
N GLU A 202 2.95 -20.78 9.50
CA GLU A 202 1.56 -21.18 9.64
C GLU A 202 0.80 -21.06 8.31
N LEU A 203 1.09 -20.03 7.50
CA LEU A 203 0.52 -19.90 6.16
C LEU A 203 1.19 -20.86 5.16
N GLU A 204 2.50 -21.06 5.25
CA GLU A 204 3.21 -22.07 4.45
C GLU A 204 2.65 -23.48 4.64
N ALA A 205 2.27 -23.82 5.88
CA ALA A 205 1.67 -25.09 6.23
C ALA A 205 0.29 -25.33 5.58
N LEU A 206 -0.36 -24.30 5.01
CA LEU A 206 -1.60 -24.45 4.26
C LEU A 206 -1.39 -24.91 2.81
N ALA A 207 -0.16 -25.14 2.37
CA ALA A 207 0.11 -25.77 1.08
C ALA A 207 -0.53 -27.19 1.00
N PRO A 208 -1.09 -27.59 -0.16
CA PRO A 208 -1.08 -26.89 -1.44
C PRO A 208 -2.24 -25.89 -1.62
N ARG A 209 -3.12 -25.72 -0.62
CA ARG A 209 -4.33 -24.89 -0.73
C ARG A 209 -4.02 -23.41 -0.93
N ILE A 210 -2.96 -22.94 -0.26
CA ILE A 210 -2.38 -21.62 -0.43
C ILE A 210 -0.87 -21.80 -0.63
N ARG A 211 -0.32 -21.17 -1.68
CA ARG A 211 1.12 -21.24 -1.96
C ARG A 211 1.59 -19.98 -2.68
N THR A 212 2.88 -19.73 -2.64
CA THR A 212 3.53 -18.80 -3.56
C THR A 212 3.66 -19.43 -4.94
N GLY A 213 3.32 -18.67 -5.97
CA GLY A 213 3.47 -19.01 -7.37
C GLY A 213 4.57 -18.18 -8.02
N TRP A 214 4.55 -18.14 -9.36
CA TRP A 214 5.51 -17.36 -10.14
C TRP A 214 5.44 -15.86 -9.79
N GLY A 215 6.60 -15.21 -9.73
CA GLY A 215 6.72 -13.78 -9.37
C GLY A 215 6.37 -13.45 -7.92
N ASP A 216 6.58 -14.40 -7.00
CA ASP A 216 6.28 -14.32 -5.56
C ASP A 216 4.81 -14.02 -5.24
N ARG A 217 3.86 -14.28 -6.16
CA ARG A 217 2.43 -13.99 -5.93
C ARG A 217 1.73 -15.14 -5.22
N LEU A 218 0.78 -14.84 -4.35
CA LEU A 218 -0.03 -15.88 -3.73
C LEU A 218 -1.05 -16.47 -4.72
N HIS A 219 -1.22 -17.78 -4.62
CA HIS A 219 -2.15 -18.57 -5.39
C HIS A 219 -2.99 -19.46 -4.49
N LEU A 220 -4.31 -19.43 -4.68
CA LEU A 220 -5.25 -20.32 -4.01
C LEU A 220 -5.61 -21.49 -4.94
N GLN A 221 -5.60 -22.71 -4.41
CA GLN A 221 -6.00 -23.91 -5.16
C GLN A 221 -7.47 -23.86 -5.62
N ASN A 222 -8.35 -23.25 -4.82
CA ASN A 222 -9.73 -23.02 -5.21
C ASN A 222 -9.80 -21.90 -6.26
N ALA A 223 -10.25 -22.24 -7.48
CA ALA A 223 -10.21 -21.33 -8.62
C ALA A 223 -11.07 -20.06 -8.42
N ASP A 224 -12.25 -20.18 -7.80
CA ASP A 224 -13.16 -19.04 -7.60
C ASP A 224 -12.62 -18.10 -6.53
N ALA A 225 -12.13 -18.64 -5.40
CA ALA A 225 -11.46 -17.86 -4.38
C ALA A 225 -10.19 -17.18 -4.94
N ASN A 226 -9.43 -17.88 -5.80
CA ASN A 226 -8.25 -17.30 -6.45
C ASN A 226 -8.63 -16.13 -7.36
N LYS A 227 -9.69 -16.25 -8.16
CA LYS A 227 -10.20 -15.13 -8.99
C LYS A 227 -10.60 -13.94 -8.13
N LEU A 228 -11.29 -14.18 -7.00
CA LEU A 228 -11.66 -13.12 -6.05
C LEU A 228 -10.42 -12.45 -5.44
N LEU A 229 -9.43 -13.24 -5.00
CA LEU A 229 -8.16 -12.71 -4.47
C LEU A 229 -7.47 -11.81 -5.48
N GLN A 230 -7.31 -12.26 -6.73
CA GLN A 230 -6.66 -11.47 -7.77
C GLN A 230 -7.46 -10.18 -8.07
N ALA A 231 -8.80 -10.27 -8.17
CA ALA A 231 -9.65 -9.09 -8.40
C ALA A 231 -9.56 -8.07 -7.24
N MET A 232 -9.50 -8.55 -6.00
CA MET A 232 -9.36 -7.69 -4.82
C MET A 232 -7.98 -7.05 -4.74
N VAL A 233 -6.91 -7.81 -4.98
CA VAL A 233 -5.54 -7.30 -5.04
C VAL A 233 -5.40 -6.18 -6.07
N GLN A 234 -6.01 -6.33 -7.26
CA GLN A 234 -5.99 -5.29 -8.30
C GLN A 234 -6.79 -4.03 -7.92
N ARG A 235 -7.74 -4.15 -6.98
CA ARG A 235 -8.51 -3.02 -6.46
C ARG A 235 -7.81 -2.26 -5.33
N LEU A 236 -6.74 -2.80 -4.76
CA LEU A 236 -5.91 -2.15 -3.74
C LEU A 236 -5.05 -1.05 -4.39
N LYS A 237 -5.69 0.06 -4.75
CA LYS A 237 -5.00 1.25 -5.27
C LYS A 237 -4.58 2.18 -4.13
N PRO A 238 -3.45 2.90 -4.27
CA PRO A 238 -3.10 4.00 -3.37
C PRO A 238 -4.27 5.00 -3.28
N GLY A 239 -4.73 5.31 -2.06
CA GLY A 239 -5.80 6.28 -1.82
C GLY A 239 -7.23 5.72 -1.71
N ALA A 240 -7.48 4.44 -2.02
CA ALA A 240 -8.78 3.82 -1.79
C ALA A 240 -9.12 3.75 -0.28
N THR A 241 -10.40 3.82 0.09
CA THR A 241 -10.85 3.61 1.48
C THR A 241 -10.43 2.21 1.93
N PRO A 242 -9.74 2.08 3.09
CA PRO A 242 -9.30 0.78 3.58
C PRO A 242 -10.52 0.02 4.11
N GLU A 243 -11.15 -0.75 3.23
CA GLU A 243 -12.13 -1.74 3.65
C GLU A 243 -11.43 -3.09 3.83
N VAL A 244 -11.67 -3.73 4.98
CA VAL A 244 -11.27 -5.12 5.17
C VAL A 244 -12.06 -5.96 4.18
N LEU A 245 -11.35 -6.70 3.33
CA LEU A 245 -11.96 -7.56 2.33
C LEU A 245 -11.89 -9.01 2.79
N SER A 246 -13.02 -9.71 2.76
CA SER A 246 -13.13 -11.11 3.16
C SER A 246 -13.37 -12.00 1.95
N ILE A 247 -12.58 -13.07 1.81
CA ILE A 247 -12.73 -14.07 0.76
C ILE A 247 -13.01 -15.43 1.43
N PRO A 248 -14.23 -15.97 1.28
CA PRO A 248 -14.51 -17.32 1.73
C PRO A 248 -13.85 -18.34 0.78
N VAL A 249 -13.18 -19.33 1.35
CA VAL A 249 -12.67 -20.50 0.63
C VAL A 249 -13.45 -21.71 1.11
N ALA A 250 -14.17 -22.34 0.19
CA ALA A 250 -14.95 -23.54 0.50
C ALA A 250 -14.06 -24.66 1.07
N ALA A 251 -14.68 -25.54 1.85
CA ALA A 251 -14.06 -26.80 2.24
C ALA A 251 -13.71 -27.61 0.98
N GLY A 252 -12.59 -28.33 1.03
CA GLY A 252 -12.22 -29.33 0.03
C GLY A 252 -12.26 -30.73 0.62
N ASP A 253 -11.90 -31.74 -0.17
CA ASP A 253 -11.83 -33.13 0.30
C ASP A 253 -10.88 -33.24 1.51
N GLY A 254 -11.46 -33.47 2.70
CA GLY A 254 -10.71 -33.59 3.95
C GLY A 254 -10.12 -32.30 4.53
N THR A 255 -10.46 -31.11 4.02
CA THR A 255 -9.89 -29.84 4.51
C THR A 255 -10.96 -28.82 4.93
N PRO A 256 -10.81 -28.16 6.10
CA PRO A 256 -11.83 -27.25 6.63
C PRO A 256 -11.96 -25.97 5.79
N PRO A 257 -13.13 -25.32 5.78
CA PRO A 257 -13.30 -24.03 5.08
C PRO A 257 -12.37 -22.96 5.67
N LEU A 258 -11.95 -22.00 4.85
CA LEU A 258 -11.11 -20.88 5.27
C LEU A 258 -11.83 -19.56 5.03
N VAL A 259 -11.49 -18.55 5.82
CA VAL A 259 -11.77 -17.14 5.53
C VAL A 259 -10.43 -16.43 5.42
N ILE A 260 -10.20 -15.80 4.27
CA ILE A 260 -9.03 -14.94 4.04
C ILE A 260 -9.47 -13.50 4.23
N GLN A 261 -8.78 -12.78 5.11
CA GLN A 261 -8.99 -11.36 5.35
C GLN A 261 -7.81 -10.58 4.78
N LEU A 262 -8.11 -9.57 3.97
CA LEU A 262 -7.13 -8.61 3.47
C LEU A 262 -7.35 -7.29 4.21
N VAL A 263 -6.33 -6.87 4.95
CA VAL A 263 -6.33 -5.65 5.74
C VAL A 263 -5.32 -4.67 5.12
N PRO A 264 -5.78 -3.65 4.37
CA PRO A 264 -4.90 -2.64 3.81
C PRO A 264 -4.31 -1.79 4.94
N VAL A 265 -2.98 -1.70 5.01
CA VAL A 265 -2.27 -0.83 5.95
C VAL A 265 -1.73 0.37 5.18
N ARG A 266 -2.25 1.56 5.51
CA ARG A 266 -1.72 2.81 4.95
C ARG A 266 -0.39 3.13 5.63
N ARG A 267 0.66 3.28 4.83
CA ARG A 267 1.87 4.02 5.24
C ARG A 267 1.66 5.51 4.98
N ASN A 268 2.57 6.34 5.49
CA ASN A 268 2.56 7.77 5.20
C ASN A 268 2.60 7.99 3.67
N ALA A 269 1.79 8.91 3.15
CA ALA A 269 1.78 9.28 1.74
C ALA A 269 3.14 9.84 1.25
N ARG A 270 4.00 10.27 2.17
CA ARG A 270 5.36 10.75 1.90
C ARG A 270 6.40 9.62 1.77
N ASP A 271 6.02 8.38 2.05
CA ASP A 271 6.87 7.20 1.84
C ASP A 271 6.86 6.79 0.36
N VAL A 272 7.77 7.37 -0.42
CA VAL A 272 7.85 7.13 -1.87
C VAL A 272 8.44 5.75 -2.19
N PHE A 273 9.31 5.25 -1.32
CA PHE A 273 10.05 4.00 -1.54
C PHE A 273 9.31 2.77 -1.03
N SER A 274 8.45 2.88 0.00
CA SER A 274 7.62 1.76 0.44
C SER A 274 6.18 1.89 -0.05
N ALA A 275 5.71 0.87 -0.75
CA ALA A 275 4.29 0.73 -1.08
C ALA A 275 3.43 0.58 0.17
N ALA A 276 2.16 0.98 0.05
CA ALA A 276 1.12 0.49 0.95
C ALA A 276 1.15 -1.04 0.94
N ILE A 277 1.19 -1.64 2.13
CA ILE A 277 1.19 -3.09 2.28
C ILE A 277 -0.21 -3.57 2.66
N THR A 278 -0.55 -4.79 2.29
CA THR A 278 -1.79 -5.44 2.68
C THR A 278 -1.47 -6.67 3.50
N VAL A 279 -1.97 -6.72 4.73
CA VAL A 279 -1.81 -7.89 5.59
C VAL A 279 -2.93 -8.87 5.25
N MET A 280 -2.55 -10.07 4.81
CA MET A 280 -3.44 -11.19 4.62
C MET A 280 -3.42 -12.06 5.87
N ILE A 281 -4.59 -12.35 6.43
CA ILE A 281 -4.78 -13.26 7.56
C ILE A 281 -5.72 -14.38 7.11
N VAL A 282 -5.41 -15.63 7.42
CA VAL A 282 -6.25 -16.77 7.08
C VAL A 282 -6.75 -17.44 8.35
N THR A 283 -8.06 -17.58 8.45
CA THR A 283 -8.72 -18.25 9.58
C THR A 283 -9.40 -19.52 9.08
N THR A 284 -9.09 -20.65 9.70
CA THR A 284 -9.79 -21.92 9.52
C THR A 284 -11.14 -21.89 10.24
N VAL A 285 -12.22 -21.91 9.47
CA VAL A 285 -13.59 -21.93 10.00
C VAL A 285 -13.81 -23.25 10.73
N GLY A 286 -14.11 -23.16 12.03
CA GLY A 286 -14.34 -24.33 12.91
C GLY A 286 -13.15 -24.79 13.74
N THR A 287 -11.97 -24.16 13.63
CA THR A 287 -10.81 -24.45 14.52
C THR A 287 -10.73 -23.53 15.73
N PHE A 288 -11.19 -22.28 15.58
CA PHE A 288 -11.55 -21.45 16.72
C PHE A 288 -13.05 -21.67 16.96
N GLY A 289 -13.41 -21.99 18.20
CA GLY A 289 -14.80 -21.93 18.62
C GLY A 289 -15.40 -20.54 18.36
N PRO A 290 -16.72 -20.36 18.51
CA PRO A 290 -17.34 -19.04 18.35
C PRO A 290 -16.51 -17.97 19.07
N PRO A 291 -16.28 -16.78 18.47
CA PRO A 291 -15.46 -15.72 19.07
C PRO A 291 -15.89 -15.52 20.52
N ASP A 292 -14.93 -15.28 21.44
CA ASP A 292 -15.29 -15.07 22.85
C ASP A 292 -16.38 -14.00 22.91
N MET A 293 -17.49 -14.35 23.55
CA MET A 293 -18.66 -13.50 23.65
C MET A 293 -18.34 -12.16 24.31
N ARG A 294 -17.24 -12.07 25.09
CA ARG A 294 -16.70 -10.81 25.63
C ARG A 294 -16.19 -9.88 24.53
N VAL A 295 -15.50 -10.42 23.52
CA VAL A 295 -14.98 -9.67 22.37
C VAL A 295 -16.13 -9.16 21.51
N LEU A 296 -17.11 -10.02 21.22
CA LEU A 296 -18.32 -9.62 20.48
C LEU A 296 -19.16 -8.59 21.24
N SER A 297 -19.24 -8.70 22.57
CA SER A 297 -19.94 -7.72 23.39
C SER A 297 -19.26 -6.36 23.37
N GLY A 298 -17.92 -6.31 23.33
CA GLY A 298 -17.16 -5.07 23.18
C GLY A 298 -17.25 -4.45 21.78
N LEU A 299 -17.28 -5.28 20.74
CA LEU A 299 -17.34 -4.80 19.34
C LEU A 299 -18.71 -4.22 18.96
N PHE A 300 -19.80 -4.74 19.54
CA PHE A 300 -21.18 -4.33 19.21
C PHE A 300 -21.92 -3.70 20.39
N ASP A 301 -21.20 -3.31 21.46
CA ASP A 301 -21.77 -2.76 22.69
C ASP A 301 -22.94 -3.58 23.26
N LEU A 302 -22.83 -4.91 23.21
CA LEU A 302 -23.86 -5.80 23.76
C LEU A 302 -23.79 -5.80 25.29
N THR A 303 -24.95 -5.66 25.92
CA THR A 303 -25.09 -5.87 27.36
C THR A 303 -24.92 -7.35 27.71
N ARG A 304 -24.63 -7.65 28.98
CA ARG A 304 -24.52 -9.04 29.47
C ARG A 304 -25.76 -9.89 29.18
N ALA A 305 -26.96 -9.29 29.20
CA ALA A 305 -28.21 -9.98 28.88
C ALA A 305 -28.34 -10.28 27.37
N GLU A 306 -28.00 -9.31 26.51
CA GLU A 306 -28.01 -9.46 25.06
C GLU A 306 -26.97 -10.50 24.61
N ALA A 307 -25.77 -10.49 25.18
CA ALA A 307 -24.71 -11.45 24.89
C ALA A 307 -25.13 -12.90 25.19
N ARG A 308 -25.87 -13.12 26.29
CA ARG A 308 -26.41 -14.44 26.65
C ARG A 308 -27.45 -14.91 25.63
N VAL A 309 -28.35 -14.04 25.20
CA VAL A 309 -29.35 -14.36 24.17
C VAL A 309 -28.69 -14.61 22.81
N ALA A 310 -27.72 -13.78 22.41
CA ALA A 310 -26.99 -13.91 21.14
C ALA A 310 -26.29 -15.27 21.01
N ARG A 311 -25.68 -15.76 22.10
CA ARG A 311 -24.99 -17.06 22.11
C ARG A 311 -25.94 -18.23 21.88
N GLU A 312 -27.12 -18.23 22.50
CA GLU A 312 -28.10 -19.31 22.32
C GLU A 312 -28.65 -19.30 20.89
N LEU A 313 -28.92 -18.11 20.33
CA LEU A 313 -29.33 -17.96 18.93
C LEU A 313 -28.22 -18.42 17.97
N ALA A 314 -26.95 -18.13 18.25
CA ALA A 314 -25.80 -18.58 17.46
C ALA A 314 -25.65 -20.11 17.44
N SER A 315 -26.12 -20.80 18.48
CA SER A 315 -26.13 -22.26 18.56
C SER A 315 -27.27 -22.93 17.75
N GLY A 316 -28.02 -22.16 16.97
CA GLY A 316 -29.11 -22.65 16.12
C GLY A 316 -30.45 -22.81 16.84
N ARG A 317 -30.57 -22.31 18.08
CA ARG A 317 -31.82 -22.39 18.86
C ARG A 317 -32.83 -21.34 18.39
N SER A 318 -34.10 -21.72 18.35
CA SER A 318 -35.21 -20.80 18.12
C SER A 318 -35.36 -19.80 19.27
N ALA A 319 -36.14 -18.74 19.08
CA ALA A 319 -36.45 -17.79 20.15
C ALA A 319 -37.19 -18.45 21.33
N GLU A 320 -37.98 -19.48 21.06
CA GLU A 320 -38.75 -20.24 22.07
C GLU A 320 -37.83 -21.19 22.85
N GLU A 321 -36.91 -21.85 22.17
CA GLU A 321 -35.89 -22.69 22.80
C GLU A 321 -34.91 -21.85 23.64
N THR A 322 -34.54 -20.67 23.14
CA THR A 322 -33.70 -19.70 23.86
C THR A 322 -34.40 -19.19 25.12
N ALA A 323 -35.71 -18.89 25.03
CA ALA A 323 -36.51 -18.47 26.19
C ALA A 323 -36.52 -19.56 27.28
N LYS A 324 -36.73 -20.82 26.86
CA LYS A 324 -36.70 -21.98 27.76
C LYS A 324 -35.31 -22.21 28.37
N ALA A 325 -34.25 -22.11 27.56
CA ALA A 325 -32.88 -22.34 28.00
C ALA A 325 -32.37 -21.27 28.99
N LEU A 326 -32.83 -20.03 28.84
CA LEU A 326 -32.38 -18.90 29.67
C LEU A 326 -33.34 -18.56 30.82
N GLY A 327 -34.48 -19.25 30.93
CA GLY A 327 -35.51 -18.94 31.92
C GLY A 327 -36.16 -17.57 31.71
N LEU A 328 -36.27 -17.12 30.46
CA LEU A 328 -36.81 -15.81 30.08
C LEU A 328 -38.17 -15.97 29.41
N SER A 329 -38.99 -14.91 29.42
CA SER A 329 -40.22 -14.89 28.62
C SER A 329 -39.89 -14.77 27.13
N LEU A 330 -40.74 -15.34 26.27
CA LEU A 330 -40.59 -15.21 24.81
C LEU A 330 -40.56 -13.73 24.36
N ASN A 331 -41.33 -12.87 25.05
CA ASN A 331 -41.35 -11.44 24.75
C ASN A 331 -39.99 -10.78 25.07
N THR A 332 -39.39 -11.14 26.21
CA THR A 332 -38.05 -10.66 26.61
C THR A 332 -36.97 -11.08 25.61
N VAL A 333 -37.01 -12.33 25.13
CA VAL A 333 -36.08 -12.80 24.09
C VAL A 333 -36.27 -12.01 22.80
N LYS A 334 -37.51 -11.79 22.35
CA LYS A 334 -37.81 -10.97 21.15
C LYS A 334 -37.29 -9.53 21.29
N THR A 335 -37.44 -8.91 22.46
CA THR A 335 -36.90 -7.57 22.74
C THR A 335 -35.37 -7.56 22.65
N HIS A 336 -34.69 -8.52 23.26
CA HIS A 336 -33.23 -8.64 23.16
C HIS A 336 -32.76 -8.92 21.73
N THR A 337 -33.43 -9.80 20.98
CA THR A 337 -33.10 -10.08 19.57
C THR A 337 -33.21 -8.83 18.72
N LYS A 338 -34.24 -8.01 18.90
CA LYS A 338 -34.40 -6.74 18.17
C LYS A 338 -33.30 -5.73 18.52
N ALA A 339 -32.89 -5.68 19.79
CA ALA A 339 -31.78 -4.84 20.22
C ALA A 339 -30.43 -5.32 19.66
N ILE A 340 -30.19 -6.64 19.65
CA ILE A 340 -29.01 -7.27 19.06
C ILE A 340 -28.93 -6.94 17.57
N PHE A 341 -30.00 -7.17 16.80
CA PHE A 341 -30.04 -6.84 15.36
C PHE A 341 -29.74 -5.37 15.07
N ARG A 342 -30.27 -4.46 15.89
CA ARG A 342 -29.97 -3.03 15.77
C ARG A 342 -28.49 -2.73 16.05
N LYS A 343 -27.88 -3.39 17.03
CA LYS A 343 -26.49 -3.16 17.44
C LYS A 343 -25.46 -3.83 16.52
N THR A 344 -25.80 -4.97 15.93
CA THR A 344 -24.93 -5.70 15.01
C THR A 344 -25.15 -5.35 13.53
N GLY A 345 -26.20 -4.59 13.22
CA GLY A 345 -26.51 -4.16 11.85
C GLY A 345 -27.08 -5.27 10.95
N VAL A 346 -27.48 -6.41 11.52
CA VAL A 346 -28.05 -7.55 10.77
C VAL A 346 -29.57 -7.55 10.84
N HIS A 347 -30.22 -8.13 9.82
CA HIS A 347 -31.69 -8.13 9.70
C HIS A 347 -32.29 -9.54 9.76
N ARG A 348 -31.49 -10.59 9.58
CA ARG A 348 -31.94 -11.99 9.60
C ARG A 348 -31.19 -12.83 10.63
N HIS A 349 -31.89 -13.84 11.16
CA HIS A 349 -31.32 -14.78 12.13
C HIS A 349 -30.08 -15.51 11.57
N GLY A 350 -30.10 -15.92 10.29
CA GLY A 350 -28.94 -16.53 9.64
C GLY A 350 -27.75 -15.58 9.47
N GLU A 351 -27.99 -14.27 9.31
CA GLU A 351 -26.93 -13.25 9.22
C GLU A 351 -26.27 -13.05 10.59
N LEU A 352 -27.05 -13.08 11.68
CA LEU A 352 -26.53 -13.05 13.05
C LEU A 352 -25.69 -14.30 13.36
N VAL A 353 -26.16 -15.49 12.98
CA VAL A 353 -25.41 -16.74 13.16
C VAL A 353 -24.09 -16.69 12.38
N ALA A 354 -24.11 -16.24 11.13
CA ALA A 354 -22.91 -16.10 10.31
C ALA A 354 -21.90 -15.12 10.95
N LEU A 355 -22.37 -13.94 11.38
CA LEU A 355 -21.56 -12.94 12.08
C LEU A 355 -20.94 -13.49 13.37
N LEU A 356 -21.69 -14.28 14.14
CA LEU A 356 -21.24 -14.86 15.41
C LEU A 356 -20.39 -16.13 15.25
N VAL A 357 -20.37 -16.76 14.07
CA VAL A 357 -19.52 -17.92 13.74
C VAL A 357 -18.26 -17.49 12.94
N GLY A 358 -18.08 -16.18 12.72
CA GLY A 358 -16.95 -15.63 11.95
C GLY A 358 -17.10 -15.77 10.43
N LEU A 359 -18.27 -16.20 9.95
CA LEU A 359 -18.66 -16.13 8.55
C LEU A 359 -19.11 -14.70 8.26
N VAL A 360 -18.16 -13.84 7.86
CA VAL A 360 -18.48 -12.52 7.34
C VAL A 360 -19.21 -12.70 6.00
N LEU A 361 -20.54 -12.78 6.04
CA LEU A 361 -21.40 -12.59 4.88
C LEU A 361 -21.66 -11.09 4.74
N ARG A 362 -21.11 -10.45 3.70
CA ARG A 362 -21.65 -9.17 3.22
C ARG A 362 -22.79 -9.49 2.25
N SER A 363 -23.93 -8.85 2.46
CA SER A 363 -25.07 -8.88 1.54
C SER A 363 -25.14 -7.61 0.69
N ARG A 364 -25.19 -7.86 -0.62
CA ARG A 364 -25.53 -6.98 -1.76
C ARG A 364 -24.47 -6.03 -2.27
#